data_AF-A0A2P4T6M2-F1
#
_entry.id   AF-A0A2P4T6M2-F1
#
_cell.length_a   1.000
_cell.length_b   1.000
_cell.length_c   1.000
_cell.angle_alpha   90.00
_cell.angle_beta   90.00
_cell.angle_gamma   90.00
#
_symmetry.space_group_name_H-M   'P 1'
#
loop_
_entity.id
_entity.type
_entity.pdbx_description
1 polymer ?
#
loop_
_entity_poly.entity_id
_entity_poly.type
_entity_poly.pdbx_seq_one_letter_code
_entity_poly.pdbx_strand_id
1 'polypeptide(L)'
;ISDQKDPKERMVQVVKWYLSAFHAGRKGSVAKKPYNPILGEIFRCHWVLPGTEGEDDMEPVSEGPVPWVSKSNVTFVAEQVSHHPPISAFYAECFNKRIQFNAHIWTKSKFLGMSIGVHNIGQGCVTCLDYDEHYILTFPNGYGRQVFCLENNVFIDTKKMPIIKKKVRKLEDQEDFESRCLWKDVTYNLKIRDIDAATAAKHALEERQRAEARARKENETPWETRLFHEDGECWVYDEPLLKRLAASKH
;
A
#
# COMPACT_ATOMS: atom_id res chain seq x y z
N ILE A 1 -12.07 3.14 13.99
CA ILE A 1 -13.27 2.66 13.27
C ILE A 1 -13.97 1.60 14.10
N SER A 2 -13.35 0.44 14.35
CA SER A 2 -13.96 -0.68 15.11
C SER A 2 -14.37 -0.34 16.55
N ASP A 3 -13.73 0.64 17.20
CA ASP A 3 -14.12 1.05 18.56
C ASP A 3 -15.50 1.75 18.65
N GLN A 4 -16.07 2.19 17.52
CA GLN A 4 -17.38 2.87 17.51
C GLN A 4 -18.52 1.84 17.54
N LYS A 5 -19.42 1.97 18.52
CA LYS A 5 -20.59 1.09 18.70
C LYS A 5 -21.73 1.39 17.72
N ASP A 6 -21.90 2.67 17.37
CA ASP A 6 -22.95 3.11 16.46
C ASP A 6 -22.52 2.94 14.98
N PRO A 7 -23.35 2.33 14.11
CA PRO A 7 -23.02 2.13 12.70
C PRO A 7 -22.78 3.42 11.91
N LYS A 8 -23.55 4.48 12.21
CA LYS A 8 -23.37 5.79 11.56
C LYS A 8 -22.04 6.40 11.96
N GLU A 9 -21.65 6.32 13.21
CA GLU A 9 -20.33 6.78 13.65
C GLU A 9 -19.19 5.96 13.02
N ARG A 10 -19.33 4.64 12.88
CA ARG A 10 -18.35 3.82 12.14
C ARG A 10 -18.20 4.31 10.70
N MET A 11 -19.31 4.52 9.99
CA MET A 11 -19.31 5.06 8.63
C MET A 11 -18.59 6.42 8.56
N VAL A 12 -18.89 7.33 9.48
CA VAL A 12 -18.21 8.64 9.57
C VAL A 12 -16.70 8.46 9.77
N GLN A 13 -16.27 7.52 10.62
CA GLN A 13 -14.84 7.23 10.83
C GLN A 13 -14.17 6.62 9.59
N VAL A 14 -14.85 5.74 8.84
CA VAL A 14 -14.32 5.19 7.58
C VAL A 14 -14.10 6.30 6.56
N VAL A 15 -15.10 7.18 6.38
CA VAL A 15 -14.99 8.33 5.46
C VAL A 15 -13.87 9.26 5.92
N LYS A 16 -13.76 9.54 7.22
CA LYS A 16 -12.69 10.39 7.76
C LYS A 16 -11.30 9.81 7.51
N TRP A 17 -11.12 8.51 7.79
CA TRP A 17 -9.88 7.80 7.52
C TRP A 17 -9.54 7.86 6.04
N TYR A 18 -10.49 7.55 5.15
CA TYR A 18 -10.26 7.54 3.71
C TYR A 18 -9.86 8.91 3.16
N LEU A 19 -10.58 9.97 3.53
CA LEU A 19 -10.26 11.33 3.08
C LEU A 19 -8.92 11.84 3.63
N SER A 20 -8.53 11.43 4.83
CA SER A 20 -7.24 11.81 5.42
C SER A 20 -6.03 11.26 4.63
N ALA A 21 -6.19 10.14 3.93
CA ALA A 21 -5.12 9.49 3.17
C ALA A 21 -4.60 10.35 2.00
N PHE A 22 -5.44 11.20 1.40
CA PHE A 22 -5.06 12.05 0.26
C PHE A 22 -4.20 13.26 0.65
N HIS A 23 -4.13 13.62 1.93
CA HIS A 23 -3.26 14.69 2.41
C HIS A 23 -1.83 14.23 2.70
N ALA A 24 -1.58 12.93 2.84
CA ALA A 24 -0.29 12.36 3.20
C ALA A 24 0.79 12.45 2.09
N GLY A 25 0.71 13.47 1.22
CA GLY A 25 1.69 13.79 0.19
C GLY A 25 2.98 14.39 0.75
N ARG A 26 4.09 14.20 0.03
CA ARG A 26 5.41 14.72 0.43
C ARG A 26 5.39 16.26 0.47
N LYS A 27 5.87 16.85 1.56
CA LYS A 27 6.15 18.29 1.67
C LYS A 27 7.33 18.65 0.77
N GLY A 28 7.08 19.03 -0.47
CA GLY A 28 8.09 19.51 -1.41
C GLY A 28 7.44 20.34 -2.51
N SER A 29 8.12 21.41 -2.93
CA SER A 29 7.65 22.26 -4.04
C SER A 29 7.70 21.57 -5.40
N VAL A 30 8.47 20.47 -5.50
CA VAL A 30 8.64 19.67 -6.71
C VAL A 30 7.93 18.33 -6.54
N ALA A 31 6.93 18.08 -7.39
CA ALA A 31 6.31 16.77 -7.49
C ALA A 31 7.36 15.74 -7.95
N LYS A 32 7.62 14.72 -7.11
CA LYS A 32 8.52 13.61 -7.46
C LYS A 32 7.68 12.38 -7.76
N LYS A 33 7.86 11.82 -8.96
CA LYS A 33 7.23 10.56 -9.36
C LYS A 33 7.80 9.41 -8.49
N PRO A 34 6.97 8.51 -7.93
CA PRO A 34 7.48 7.29 -7.30
C PRO A 34 8.14 6.38 -8.34
N TYR A 35 8.97 5.43 -7.88
CA TYR A 35 9.48 4.38 -8.75
C TYR A 35 8.32 3.53 -9.26
N ASN A 36 8.42 3.04 -10.49
CA ASN A 36 7.48 2.06 -11.02
C ASN A 36 7.90 0.69 -10.50
N PRO A 37 7.14 0.02 -9.63
CA PRO A 37 7.60 -1.22 -9.01
C PRO A 37 7.84 -2.33 -10.06
N ILE A 38 8.81 -3.19 -9.78
CA ILE A 38 9.07 -4.37 -10.62
C ILE A 38 8.09 -5.49 -10.28
N LEU A 39 7.82 -6.40 -11.22
CA LEU A 39 6.95 -7.56 -11.00
C LEU A 39 7.45 -8.40 -9.80
N GLY A 40 6.55 -8.70 -8.86
CA GLY A 40 6.89 -9.44 -7.65
C GLY A 40 7.60 -8.64 -6.56
N GLU A 41 7.78 -7.33 -6.74
CA GLU A 41 8.29 -6.45 -5.70
C GLU A 41 7.34 -6.43 -4.50
N ILE A 42 7.89 -6.63 -3.29
CA ILE A 42 7.12 -6.62 -2.04
C ILE A 42 7.54 -5.45 -1.15
N PHE A 43 6.57 -4.85 -0.47
CA PHE A 43 6.84 -3.86 0.58
C PHE A 43 6.12 -4.23 1.87
N ARG A 44 6.86 -4.38 2.97
CA ARG A 44 6.32 -4.62 4.32
C ARG A 44 6.62 -3.47 5.26
N CYS A 45 5.63 -3.06 6.05
CA CYS A 45 5.82 -2.07 7.10
C CYS A 45 4.76 -2.19 8.19
N HIS A 46 4.95 -1.47 9.30
CA HIS A 46 3.97 -1.38 10.36
C HIS A 46 3.92 0.02 10.97
N TRP A 47 2.87 0.29 11.74
CA TRP A 47 2.72 1.49 12.56
C TRP A 47 2.43 1.08 13.98
N VAL A 48 3.12 1.72 14.91
CA VAL A 48 2.81 1.65 16.34
C VAL A 48 1.73 2.68 16.63
N LEU A 49 0.63 2.23 17.23
CA LEU A 49 -0.49 3.09 17.53
C LEU A 49 -0.19 3.93 18.79
N PRO A 50 -0.64 5.19 18.85
CA PRO A 50 -0.50 5.99 20.05
C PRO A 50 -1.13 5.28 21.25
N GLY A 51 -0.40 5.19 22.36
CA GLY A 51 -0.83 4.49 23.56
C GLY A 51 -0.53 2.99 23.60
N THR A 52 -0.02 2.39 22.52
CA THR A 52 0.41 0.97 22.49
C THR A 52 1.94 0.83 22.46
N GLU A 53 2.68 1.90 22.73
CA GLU A 53 4.15 1.98 22.58
C GLU A 53 4.91 0.99 23.48
N GLY A 54 4.32 0.58 24.62
CA GLY A 54 4.88 -0.44 25.52
C GLY A 54 4.38 -1.86 25.24
N GLU A 55 3.49 -2.06 24.27
CA GLU A 55 2.99 -3.37 23.85
C GLU A 55 3.80 -3.97 22.69
N ASP A 56 4.86 -3.27 22.23
CA ASP A 56 5.78 -3.75 21.18
C ASP A 56 6.56 -5.02 21.63
N ASP A 57 6.72 -5.23 22.94
CA ASP A 57 7.39 -6.41 23.53
C ASP A 57 6.49 -7.66 23.64
N MET A 58 5.23 -7.57 23.23
CA MET A 58 4.30 -8.70 23.20
C MET A 58 4.63 -9.68 22.06
N GLU A 59 4.23 -10.95 22.22
CA GLU A 59 4.48 -11.98 21.22
C GLU A 59 4.01 -11.55 19.79
N PRO A 60 4.87 -11.70 18.78
CA PRO A 60 4.55 -11.31 17.41
C PRO A 60 3.52 -12.24 16.79
N VAL A 61 2.81 -11.74 15.78
CA VAL A 61 1.89 -12.55 14.98
C VAL A 61 2.65 -13.21 13.85
N SER A 62 3.25 -14.38 14.10
CA SER A 62 4.08 -15.12 13.13
C SER A 62 3.35 -15.42 11.82
N GLU A 63 2.06 -15.69 11.87
CA GLU A 63 1.19 -15.93 10.70
C GLU A 63 0.67 -14.64 10.04
N GLY A 64 1.04 -13.47 10.57
CA GLY A 64 0.57 -12.18 10.07
C GLY A 64 1.31 -11.71 8.82
N PRO A 65 0.81 -10.66 8.15
CA PRO A 65 1.48 -10.07 6.99
C PRO A 65 2.82 -9.40 7.33
N VAL A 66 3.15 -9.24 8.60
CA VAL A 66 4.47 -8.80 9.05
C VAL A 66 4.84 -9.66 10.28
N PRO A 67 5.45 -10.85 10.07
CA PRO A 67 5.59 -11.90 11.10
C PRO A 67 6.32 -11.52 12.39
N TRP A 68 7.04 -10.40 12.38
CA TRP A 68 7.84 -9.90 13.51
C TRP A 68 7.16 -8.75 14.26
N VAL A 69 5.87 -8.51 14.02
CA VAL A 69 5.12 -7.38 14.61
C VAL A 69 4.02 -7.90 15.53
N SER A 70 3.85 -7.22 16.68
CA SER A 70 2.85 -7.55 17.69
C SER A 70 1.41 -7.24 17.25
N LYS A 71 0.45 -7.83 17.95
CA LYS A 71 -0.99 -7.74 17.66
C LYS A 71 -1.60 -6.33 17.79
N SER A 72 -0.96 -5.45 18.55
CA SER A 72 -1.44 -4.09 18.83
C SER A 72 -1.14 -3.11 17.69
N ASN A 73 -0.24 -3.48 16.79
CA ASN A 73 0.22 -2.64 15.70
C ASN A 73 -0.63 -2.80 14.44
N VAL A 74 -0.58 -1.78 13.58
CA VAL A 74 -1.10 -1.87 12.22
C VAL A 74 0.00 -2.42 11.33
N THR A 75 -0.27 -3.51 10.63
CA THR A 75 0.66 -4.10 9.66
C THR A 75 0.20 -3.81 8.24
N PHE A 76 1.14 -3.75 7.30
CA PHE A 76 0.87 -3.53 5.88
C PHE A 76 1.84 -4.33 5.04
N VAL A 77 1.31 -4.94 4.00
CA VAL A 77 2.07 -5.59 2.94
C VAL A 77 1.52 -5.19 1.58
N ALA A 78 2.40 -5.02 0.59
CA ALA A 78 2.04 -4.83 -0.80
C ALA A 78 2.87 -5.75 -1.69
N GLU A 79 2.31 -6.14 -2.82
CA GLU A 79 2.97 -6.86 -3.89
C GLU A 79 2.64 -6.23 -5.25
N GLN A 80 3.63 -6.08 -6.11
CA GLN A 80 3.40 -5.78 -7.52
C GLN A 80 2.96 -7.05 -8.27
N VAL A 81 1.65 -7.28 -8.32
CA VAL A 81 1.04 -8.50 -8.87
C VAL A 81 1.01 -8.54 -10.40
N SER A 82 1.08 -7.38 -11.06
CA SER A 82 1.23 -7.30 -12.52
C SER A 82 2.08 -6.10 -12.93
N HIS A 83 2.81 -6.21 -14.03
CA HIS A 83 3.61 -5.11 -14.59
C HIS A 83 2.96 -4.47 -15.83
N HIS A 84 2.17 -5.25 -16.57
CA HIS A 84 1.47 -4.81 -17.77
C HIS A 84 0.03 -5.36 -17.77
N PRO A 85 -0.96 -4.64 -17.23
CA PRO A 85 -0.86 -3.30 -16.59
C PRO A 85 -0.18 -3.32 -15.22
N PRO A 86 0.34 -2.18 -14.72
CA PRO A 86 1.11 -2.13 -13.46
C PRO A 86 0.17 -2.15 -12.23
N ILE A 87 -0.31 -3.33 -11.85
CA ILE A 87 -1.19 -3.53 -10.69
C ILE A 87 -0.37 -3.79 -9.43
N SER A 88 -0.61 -2.98 -8.41
CA SER A 88 -0.15 -3.24 -7.04
C SER A 88 -1.34 -3.70 -6.20
N ALA A 89 -1.24 -4.88 -5.59
CA ALA A 89 -2.17 -5.33 -4.56
C ALA A 89 -1.56 -5.07 -3.19
N PHE A 90 -2.40 -4.74 -2.20
CA PHE A 90 -1.95 -4.45 -0.86
C PHE A 90 -3.00 -4.81 0.19
N TYR A 91 -2.50 -5.13 1.36
CA TYR A 91 -3.27 -5.56 2.50
C TYR A 91 -2.74 -4.92 3.78
N ALA A 92 -3.65 -4.54 4.66
CA ALA A 92 -3.31 -4.01 5.98
C ALA A 92 -4.28 -4.55 7.03
N GLU A 93 -3.83 -4.68 8.26
CA GLU A 93 -4.68 -5.12 9.36
C GLU A 93 -4.19 -4.58 10.70
N CYS A 94 -5.10 -4.59 11.67
CA CYS A 94 -4.76 -4.48 13.08
C CYS A 94 -5.45 -5.63 13.82
N PHE A 95 -4.64 -6.58 14.31
CA PHE A 95 -5.12 -7.84 14.87
C PHE A 95 -6.03 -7.60 16.08
N ASN A 96 -5.56 -6.83 17.07
CA ASN A 96 -6.33 -6.53 18.28
C ASN A 96 -7.61 -5.75 18.02
N LYS A 97 -7.63 -4.92 16.97
CA LYS A 97 -8.79 -4.12 16.57
C LYS A 97 -9.73 -4.83 15.62
N ARG A 98 -9.41 -6.09 15.25
CA ARG A 98 -10.21 -6.97 14.40
C ARG A 98 -10.72 -6.25 13.14
N ILE A 99 -9.81 -5.51 12.51
CA ILE A 99 -10.05 -4.74 11.30
C ILE A 99 -8.99 -5.08 10.26
N GLN A 100 -9.43 -5.28 9.03
CA GLN A 100 -8.57 -5.58 7.89
C GLN A 100 -8.95 -4.71 6.69
N PHE A 101 -8.00 -4.53 5.78
CA PHE A 101 -8.15 -3.75 4.57
C PHE A 101 -7.42 -4.47 3.43
N ASN A 102 -8.15 -4.83 2.39
CA ASN A 102 -7.59 -5.38 1.16
C ASN A 102 -7.85 -4.40 0.02
N ALA A 103 -6.87 -4.19 -0.86
CA ALA A 103 -7.04 -3.32 -2.00
C ALA A 103 -6.09 -3.67 -3.14
N HIS A 104 -6.43 -3.19 -4.33
CA HIS A 104 -5.54 -3.19 -5.47
C HIS A 104 -5.76 -1.92 -6.27
N ILE A 105 -4.70 -1.45 -6.93
CA ILE A 105 -4.77 -0.23 -7.72
C ILE A 105 -3.78 -0.28 -8.88
N TRP A 106 -4.18 0.30 -10.00
CA TRP A 106 -3.29 0.69 -11.09
C TRP A 106 -3.76 2.00 -11.72
N THR A 107 -2.88 2.64 -12.47
CA THR A 107 -3.18 3.92 -13.11
C THR A 107 -3.24 3.81 -14.62
N LYS A 108 -4.27 4.41 -15.21
CA LYS A 108 -4.41 4.57 -16.66
C LYS A 108 -4.38 6.05 -17.02
N SER A 109 -3.29 6.48 -17.64
CA SER A 109 -3.16 7.84 -18.15
C SER A 109 -4.01 8.04 -19.41
N LYS A 110 -4.72 9.16 -19.48
CA LYS A 110 -5.44 9.62 -20.69
C LYS A 110 -4.99 11.04 -21.05
N PHE A 111 -4.63 11.23 -22.31
CA PHE A 111 -4.43 12.54 -22.89
C PHE A 111 -5.80 13.09 -23.33
N LEU A 112 -6.20 14.23 -22.78
CA LEU A 112 -7.50 14.87 -23.00
C LEU A 112 -7.31 16.23 -23.71
N GLY A 113 -6.42 16.28 -24.69
CA GLY A 113 -6.02 17.52 -25.37
C GLY A 113 -5.13 18.38 -24.47
N MET A 114 -5.64 19.49 -23.95
CA MET A 114 -4.89 20.39 -23.05
C MET A 114 -4.77 19.88 -21.59
N SER A 115 -5.17 18.65 -21.31
CA SER A 115 -5.14 18.09 -19.96
C SER A 115 -4.67 16.66 -19.96
N ILE A 116 -4.03 16.28 -18.86
CA ILE A 116 -3.68 14.88 -18.57
C ILE A 116 -4.58 14.42 -17.43
N GLY A 117 -5.34 13.36 -17.70
CA GLY A 117 -6.14 12.65 -16.69
C GLY A 117 -5.41 11.39 -16.27
N VAL A 118 -5.35 11.14 -14.96
CA VAL A 118 -4.88 9.88 -14.38
C VAL A 118 -6.09 9.18 -13.81
N HIS A 119 -6.51 8.10 -14.46
CA HIS A 119 -7.57 7.25 -13.95
C HIS A 119 -6.99 6.25 -12.95
N ASN A 120 -7.49 6.27 -11.72
CA ASN A 120 -7.16 5.26 -10.73
C ASN A 120 -8.17 4.12 -10.85
N ILE A 121 -7.70 2.94 -11.21
CA ILE A 121 -8.53 1.76 -11.44
C ILE A 121 -8.20 0.74 -10.35
N GLY A 122 -9.24 0.21 -9.73
CA GLY A 122 -9.15 -0.71 -8.61
C GLY A 122 -10.06 -0.26 -7.47
N GLN A 123 -10.06 -1.05 -6.40
CA GLN A 123 -10.88 -0.80 -5.23
C GLN A 123 -10.16 -1.24 -3.95
N GLY A 124 -10.65 -0.73 -2.82
CA GLY A 124 -10.30 -1.23 -1.50
C GLY A 124 -11.54 -1.63 -0.71
N CYS A 125 -11.40 -2.62 0.16
CA CYS A 125 -12.44 -3.09 1.06
C CYS A 125 -11.92 -3.04 2.50
N VAL A 126 -12.50 -2.16 3.32
CA VAL A 126 -12.30 -2.19 4.78
C VAL A 126 -13.32 -3.15 5.36
N THR A 127 -12.87 -4.12 6.15
CA THR A 127 -13.74 -5.06 6.85
C THR A 127 -13.59 -4.89 8.35
N CYS A 128 -14.70 -4.58 9.04
CA CYS A 128 -14.78 -4.57 10.50
C CYS A 128 -15.36 -5.90 10.98
N LEU A 129 -14.48 -6.80 11.42
CA LEU A 129 -14.82 -8.21 11.66
C LEU A 129 -15.80 -8.41 12.83
N ASP A 130 -15.78 -7.52 13.82
CA ASP A 130 -16.67 -7.61 14.99
C ASP A 130 -18.13 -7.27 14.68
N TYR A 131 -18.37 -6.56 13.58
CA TYR A 131 -19.70 -6.12 13.16
C TYR A 131 -20.16 -6.77 11.85
N ASP A 132 -19.31 -7.61 11.24
CA ASP A 132 -19.54 -8.19 9.91
C ASP A 132 -19.85 -7.11 8.85
N GLU A 133 -19.12 -6.01 8.90
CA GLU A 133 -19.32 -4.86 8.01
C GLU A 133 -18.22 -4.71 6.99
N HIS A 134 -18.62 -4.47 5.73
CA HIS A 134 -17.72 -4.25 4.60
C HIS A 134 -17.95 -2.87 3.99
N TYR A 135 -16.87 -2.11 3.81
CA TYR A 135 -16.88 -0.78 3.23
C TYR A 135 -16.03 -0.78 1.96
N ILE A 136 -16.69 -0.65 0.81
CA ILE A 136 -16.05 -0.63 -0.50
C ILE A 136 -15.67 0.80 -0.87
N LEU A 137 -14.42 0.99 -1.28
CA LEU A 137 -13.80 2.28 -1.54
C LEU A 137 -13.25 2.31 -2.96
N THR A 138 -13.61 3.35 -3.71
CA THR A 138 -13.09 3.62 -5.05
C THR A 138 -12.11 4.78 -5.02
N PHE A 139 -11.03 4.70 -5.80
CA PHE A 139 -10.00 5.74 -5.85
C PHE A 139 -10.38 6.91 -6.78
N PRO A 140 -10.28 8.18 -6.34
CA PRO A 140 -10.64 9.33 -7.18
C PRO A 140 -9.63 9.52 -8.32
N ASN A 141 -10.10 9.91 -9.50
CA ASN A 141 -9.22 10.23 -10.63
C ASN A 141 -8.52 11.59 -10.42
N GLY A 142 -7.26 11.70 -10.86
CA GLY A 142 -6.50 12.95 -10.82
C GLY A 142 -6.57 13.69 -12.15
N TYR A 143 -6.79 15.00 -12.12
CA TYR A 143 -6.76 15.86 -13.30
C TYR A 143 -5.86 17.08 -13.04
N GLY A 144 -4.90 17.35 -13.93
CA GLY A 144 -4.16 18.61 -13.91
C GLY A 144 -5.00 19.73 -14.53
N ARG A 145 -5.54 20.64 -13.70
CA ARG A 145 -6.29 21.84 -14.14
C ARG A 145 -5.89 23.06 -13.28
N GLN A 146 -6.00 24.28 -13.83
CA GLN A 146 -5.95 25.54 -13.06
C GLN A 146 -7.38 25.95 -12.65
N VAL A 147 -7.82 25.73 -11.41
CA VAL A 147 -9.11 26.28 -10.91
C VAL A 147 -9.12 26.54 -9.39
N PHE A 148 -9.78 27.64 -8.98
CA PHE A 148 -10.03 28.13 -7.62
C PHE A 148 -11.10 27.31 -6.84
N CYS A 149 -11.02 27.29 -5.50
CA CYS A 149 -12.02 26.67 -4.61
C CYS A 149 -12.92 27.71 -3.92
N LEU A 150 -14.20 27.34 -3.71
CA LEU A 150 -15.18 28.07 -2.89
C LEU A 150 -15.25 27.50 -1.47
N GLU A 151 -15.62 28.35 -0.51
CA GLU A 151 -15.66 28.08 0.93
C GLU A 151 -16.66 26.98 1.33
N ASN A 152 -16.26 26.15 2.31
CA ASN A 152 -17.05 25.06 2.87
C ASN A 152 -16.78 24.93 4.38
N ASN A 153 -17.76 24.41 5.13
CA ASN A 153 -17.60 24.01 6.53
C ASN A 153 -16.53 22.91 6.68
N VAL A 154 -15.67 23.02 7.69
CA VAL A 154 -14.53 22.11 7.88
C VAL A 154 -14.98 20.75 8.42
N PHE A 155 -14.94 19.71 7.57
CA PHE A 155 -15.19 18.31 7.97
C PHE A 155 -13.93 17.65 8.57
N ILE A 156 -12.75 17.88 7.99
CA ILE A 156 -11.44 17.37 8.45
C ILE A 156 -10.37 18.43 8.16
N ASP A 157 -9.56 18.79 9.16
CA ASP A 157 -8.38 19.64 9.01
C ASP A 157 -7.11 18.79 8.99
N THR A 158 -6.69 18.39 7.80
CA THR A 158 -5.55 17.50 7.61
C THR A 158 -4.20 18.12 7.98
N LYS A 159 -4.11 19.47 8.07
CA LYS A 159 -2.89 20.17 8.48
C LYS A 159 -2.60 20.04 9.97
N LYS A 160 -3.64 19.82 10.79
CA LYS A 160 -3.54 19.68 12.24
C LYS A 160 -3.47 18.23 12.71
N MET A 161 -3.67 17.26 11.82
CA MET A 161 -3.64 15.84 12.17
C MET A 161 -2.20 15.37 12.42
N PRO A 162 -1.93 14.65 13.52
CA PRO A 162 -0.64 14.02 13.73
C PRO A 162 -0.41 12.92 12.69
N ILE A 163 0.81 12.84 12.14
CA ILE A 163 1.20 11.81 11.19
C ILE A 163 1.98 10.74 11.93
N ILE A 164 1.39 9.55 12.07
CA ILE A 164 2.08 8.37 12.59
C ILE A 164 2.99 7.84 11.46
N LYS A 165 4.30 7.80 11.71
CA LYS A 165 5.26 7.32 10.72
C LYS A 165 5.29 5.80 10.71
N LYS A 166 5.33 5.22 9.51
CA LYS A 166 5.60 3.79 9.34
C LYS A 166 7.01 3.44 9.81
N LYS A 167 7.13 2.30 10.50
CA LYS A 167 8.38 1.60 10.78
C LYS A 167 8.58 0.51 9.71
N VAL A 168 9.82 0.36 9.25
CA VAL A 168 10.24 -0.65 8.27
C VAL A 168 11.53 -1.27 8.80
N ARG A 169 11.73 -2.57 8.59
CA ARG A 169 12.98 -3.23 8.96
C ARG A 169 14.19 -2.55 8.31
N LYS A 170 15.36 -2.79 8.89
CA LYS A 170 16.62 -2.36 8.29
C LYS A 170 16.84 -3.07 6.96
N LEU A 171 17.78 -2.57 6.16
CA LEU A 171 18.10 -3.19 4.87
C LEU A 171 18.73 -4.56 5.02
N GLU A 172 19.54 -4.77 6.07
CA GLU A 172 20.20 -6.05 6.38
C GLU A 172 19.23 -7.19 6.70
N ASP A 173 18.03 -6.85 7.18
CA ASP A 173 16.99 -7.81 7.57
C ASP A 173 15.88 -7.96 6.50
N GLN A 174 16.05 -7.34 5.32
CA GLN A 174 15.07 -7.37 4.24
C GLN A 174 15.51 -8.34 3.13
N GLU A 175 14.53 -8.98 2.51
CA GLU A 175 14.77 -9.88 1.39
C GLU A 175 15.16 -9.14 0.11
N ASP A 176 15.81 -9.82 -0.82
CA ASP A 176 16.29 -9.24 -2.09
C ASP A 176 15.18 -8.70 -2.99
N PHE A 177 13.96 -9.21 -2.83
CA PHE A 177 12.77 -8.77 -3.56
C PHE A 177 11.98 -7.65 -2.84
N GLU A 178 12.42 -7.21 -1.66
CA GLU A 178 11.76 -6.11 -0.96
C GLU A 178 12.14 -4.75 -1.59
N SER A 179 11.17 -3.84 -1.69
CA SER A 179 11.30 -2.55 -2.38
C SER A 179 12.56 -1.77 -2.00
N ARG A 180 12.93 -1.73 -0.70
CA ARG A 180 14.10 -0.92 -0.31
C ARG A 180 15.42 -1.59 -0.70
N CYS A 181 15.48 -2.91 -0.76
CA CYS A 181 16.64 -3.65 -1.25
C CYS A 181 16.79 -3.48 -2.76
N LEU A 182 15.69 -3.65 -3.52
CA LEU A 182 15.68 -3.48 -4.97
C LEU A 182 16.09 -2.08 -5.40
N TRP A 183 15.55 -1.05 -4.74
CA TRP A 183 15.78 0.34 -5.11
C TRP A 183 16.91 1.02 -4.31
N LYS A 184 17.75 0.25 -3.60
CA LYS A 184 18.77 0.78 -2.68
C LYS A 184 19.78 1.69 -3.40
N ASP A 185 20.32 1.24 -4.53
CA ASP A 185 21.40 1.93 -5.24
C ASP A 185 20.87 3.18 -5.94
N VAL A 186 19.70 3.07 -6.58
CA VAL A 186 18.98 4.22 -7.15
C VAL A 186 18.73 5.28 -6.09
N THR A 187 18.23 4.87 -4.92
CA THR A 187 17.90 5.80 -3.83
C THR A 187 19.15 6.41 -3.19
N TYR A 188 20.23 5.65 -3.04
CA TYR A 188 21.51 6.13 -2.54
C TYR A 188 22.11 7.19 -3.47
N ASN A 189 22.21 6.89 -4.77
CA ASN A 189 22.77 7.80 -5.78
C ASN A 189 21.94 9.09 -5.89
N LEU A 190 20.60 9.00 -5.85
CA LEU A 190 19.74 10.19 -5.80
C LEU A 190 19.94 11.04 -4.54
N LYS A 191 20.30 10.45 -3.39
CA LYS A 191 20.57 11.20 -2.15
C LYS A 191 21.86 12.00 -2.24
N ILE A 192 22.91 11.41 -2.81
CA ILE A 192 24.20 12.08 -3.03
C ILE A 192 24.20 12.97 -4.29
N ARG A 193 23.05 13.06 -4.99
CA ARG A 193 22.83 13.83 -6.22
C ARG A 193 23.68 13.37 -7.42
N ASP A 194 24.09 12.11 -7.40
CA ASP A 194 24.71 11.46 -8.56
C ASP A 194 23.60 10.91 -9.47
N ILE A 195 23.22 11.72 -10.46
CA ILE A 195 22.11 11.40 -11.37
C ILE A 195 22.48 10.32 -12.37
N ASP A 196 23.73 10.28 -12.81
CA ASP A 196 24.21 9.31 -13.79
C ASP A 196 24.27 7.92 -13.18
N ALA A 197 24.83 7.78 -11.97
CA ALA A 197 24.85 6.51 -11.26
C ALA A 197 23.44 6.06 -10.86
N ALA A 198 22.54 6.98 -10.48
CA ALA A 198 21.14 6.65 -10.21
C ALA A 198 20.42 6.11 -11.45
N THR A 199 20.68 6.72 -12.61
CA THR A 199 20.11 6.32 -13.90
C THR A 199 20.65 4.96 -14.32
N ALA A 200 21.96 4.74 -14.22
CA ALA A 200 22.58 3.45 -14.52
C ALA A 200 22.04 2.32 -13.63
N ALA A 201 21.95 2.54 -12.31
CA ALA A 201 21.37 1.57 -11.38
C ALA A 201 19.90 1.24 -11.70
N LYS A 202 19.10 2.26 -12.04
CA LYS A 202 17.71 2.07 -12.46
C LYS A 202 17.62 1.26 -13.74
N HIS A 203 18.44 1.58 -14.74
CA HIS A 203 18.47 0.85 -16.01
C HIS A 203 18.86 -0.62 -15.82
N ALA A 204 19.87 -0.90 -14.97
CA ALA A 204 20.29 -2.26 -14.68
C ALA A 204 19.15 -3.08 -14.04
N LEU A 205 18.41 -2.50 -13.09
CA LEU A 205 17.26 -3.15 -12.46
C LEU A 205 16.14 -3.46 -13.46
N GLU A 206 15.79 -2.48 -14.30
CA GLU A 206 14.74 -2.65 -15.32
C GLU A 206 15.15 -3.64 -16.41
N GLU A 207 16.41 -3.67 -16.82
CA GLU A 207 16.89 -4.61 -17.83
C GLU A 207 16.92 -6.05 -17.29
N ARG A 208 17.28 -6.24 -16.01
CA ARG A 208 17.14 -7.53 -15.34
C ARG A 208 15.70 -8.01 -15.36
N GLN A 209 14.74 -7.14 -15.02
CA GLN A 209 13.31 -7.47 -15.09
C GLN A 209 12.87 -7.87 -16.52
N ARG A 210 13.34 -7.16 -17.56
CA ARG A 210 13.06 -7.51 -18.96
C ARG A 210 13.67 -8.85 -19.37
N ALA A 211 14.89 -9.14 -18.92
CA ALA A 211 15.55 -10.42 -19.17
C ALA A 211 14.77 -11.58 -18.50
N GLU A 212 14.38 -11.43 -17.25
CA GLU A 212 13.57 -12.43 -16.55
C GLU A 212 12.20 -12.64 -17.21
N ALA A 213 11.55 -11.56 -17.68
CA ALA A 213 10.28 -11.65 -18.41
C ALA A 213 10.43 -12.39 -19.76
N ARG A 214 11.53 -12.16 -20.49
CA ARG A 214 11.86 -12.90 -21.72
C ARG A 214 12.06 -14.39 -21.43
N ALA A 215 12.84 -14.73 -20.41
CA ALA A 215 13.09 -16.11 -20.01
C ALA A 215 11.80 -16.84 -19.61
N ARG A 216 10.91 -16.18 -18.85
CA ARG A 216 9.58 -16.75 -18.49
C ARG A 216 8.74 -17.03 -19.73
N LYS A 217 8.75 -16.11 -20.71
CA LYS A 217 8.02 -16.28 -21.97
C LYS A 217 8.60 -17.42 -22.82
N GLU A 218 9.93 -17.52 -22.90
CA GLU A 218 10.62 -18.60 -23.65
C GLU A 218 10.36 -19.98 -23.03
N ASN A 219 10.28 -20.05 -21.70
CA ASN A 219 10.01 -21.28 -20.95
C ASN A 219 8.51 -21.52 -20.68
N GLU A 220 7.62 -20.71 -21.26
CA GLU A 220 6.16 -20.76 -21.07
C GLU A 220 5.73 -20.83 -19.59
N THR A 221 6.53 -20.24 -18.69
CA THR A 221 6.28 -20.29 -17.25
C THR A 221 5.49 -19.05 -16.82
N PRO A 222 4.26 -19.20 -16.31
CA PRO A 222 3.48 -18.07 -15.81
C PRO A 222 4.14 -17.46 -14.57
N TRP A 223 3.84 -16.19 -14.30
CA TRP A 223 4.23 -15.56 -13.04
C TRP A 223 3.25 -15.98 -11.95
N GLU A 224 3.79 -16.49 -10.84
CA GLU A 224 3.02 -16.76 -9.62
C GLU A 224 3.33 -15.67 -8.59
N THR A 225 2.28 -15.01 -8.12
CA THR A 225 2.33 -14.05 -7.02
C THR A 225 2.57 -14.77 -5.70
N ARG A 226 3.18 -14.07 -4.75
CA ARG A 226 3.61 -14.66 -3.47
C ARG A 226 2.60 -14.51 -2.35
N LEU A 227 1.76 -13.47 -2.39
CA LEU A 227 0.94 -13.04 -1.27
C LEU A 227 -0.53 -12.80 -1.61
N PHE A 228 -0.85 -12.73 -2.90
CA PHE A 228 -2.18 -12.42 -3.39
C PHE A 228 -2.56 -13.37 -4.52
N HIS A 229 -3.84 -13.63 -4.68
CA HIS A 229 -4.39 -14.31 -5.84
C HIS A 229 -5.49 -13.46 -6.50
N GLU A 230 -5.78 -13.77 -7.76
CA GLU A 230 -6.87 -13.17 -8.51
C GLU A 230 -8.21 -13.81 -8.10
N ASP A 231 -9.19 -12.97 -7.77
CA ASP A 231 -10.58 -13.36 -7.49
C ASP A 231 -11.52 -12.46 -8.30
N GLY A 232 -11.99 -12.98 -9.44
CA GLY A 232 -12.74 -12.20 -10.42
C GLY A 232 -11.90 -11.04 -10.97
N GLU A 233 -12.36 -9.81 -10.77
CA GLU A 233 -11.64 -8.59 -11.15
C GLU A 233 -10.76 -8.03 -10.03
N CYS A 234 -10.64 -8.74 -8.90
CA CYS A 234 -9.97 -8.28 -7.69
C CYS A 234 -8.70 -9.08 -7.39
N TRP A 235 -7.84 -8.51 -6.54
CA TRP A 235 -6.70 -9.20 -5.97
C TRP A 235 -6.86 -9.33 -4.45
N VAL A 236 -6.93 -10.56 -3.97
CA VAL A 236 -7.22 -10.89 -2.58
C VAL A 236 -5.95 -11.40 -1.90
N TYR A 237 -5.72 -10.97 -0.67
CA TYR A 237 -4.58 -11.44 0.14
C TYR A 237 -4.84 -12.88 0.58
N ASP A 238 -3.81 -13.74 0.53
CA ASP A 238 -3.98 -15.19 0.71
C ASP A 238 -4.31 -15.60 2.15
N GLU A 239 -3.80 -14.85 3.14
CA GLU A 239 -3.92 -15.13 4.58
C GLU A 239 -4.56 -13.98 5.38
N PRO A 240 -5.79 -13.54 5.02
CA PRO A 240 -6.44 -12.43 5.68
C PRO A 240 -6.78 -12.77 7.14
N LEU A 241 -6.89 -11.74 7.98
CA LEU A 241 -7.17 -11.86 9.41
C LEU A 241 -8.43 -12.70 9.66
N LEU A 242 -9.48 -12.49 8.86
CA LEU A 242 -10.72 -13.27 8.95
C LEU A 242 -10.46 -14.79 8.84
N LYS A 243 -9.64 -15.22 7.87
CA LYS A 243 -9.31 -16.64 7.63
C LYS A 243 -8.53 -17.22 8.80
N ARG A 244 -7.50 -16.51 9.27
CA ARG A 244 -6.66 -16.96 10.40
C ARG A 244 -7.45 -17.08 11.70
N LEU A 245 -8.35 -16.13 11.97
CA LEU A 245 -9.22 -16.18 13.14
C LEU A 245 -10.27 -17.31 13.09
N ALA A 246 -10.69 -17.73 11.89
CA ALA A 246 -11.57 -18.88 11.74
C ALA A 246 -10.80 -20.19 12.00
N ALA A 247 -9.55 -20.29 11.54
CA ALA A 247 -8.70 -21.45 11.76
C ALA A 247 -8.37 -21.68 13.25
N SER A 248 -8.15 -20.62 14.04
CA SER A 248 -7.85 -20.75 15.48
C SER A 248 -9.05 -21.15 16.36
N LYS A 249 -10.26 -21.27 15.80
CA LYS A 249 -11.47 -21.70 16.55
C LYS A 249 -11.67 -23.22 16.55
N HIS A 250 -10.84 -23.96 15.81
CA HIS A 250 -10.84 -25.41 15.71
C HIS A 250 -9.55 -25.98 16.30
#